data_AF-A0A2B7XRU7-F1
#
_entry.id   AF-A0A2B7XRU7-F1
#
_cell.length_a   1.000
_cell.length_b   1.000
_cell.length_c   1.000
_cell.angle_alpha   90.00
_cell.angle_beta   90.00
_cell.angle_gamma   90.00
#
_symmetry.space_group_name_H-M   'P 1'
#
loop_
_entity.id
_entity.type
_entity.pdbx_description
1 polymer ?
#
loop_
_entity_poly.entity_id
_entity_poly.type
_entity_poly.pdbx_seq_one_letter_code
_entity_poly.pdbx_strand_id
1 'polypeptide(L)'
;MHRKPNTPEVLKLLYSRFGEEVDGDDYEEYRPLMWAVMGNDHIVVEQLLLMGAGVWYASKRNMRDGILPFTHAVKTNDITLMKLLLASADPDQETYQPEPSLPTPLTRALLNNNQDMVQLLLDEGSDVNPLDKDTQPLPAAVQNCSWDVINILLERGSNVNYMHRRTRDTPLSLAGLYRDEPIVRLLLNHGAHMTPKVYHNASVRDCRSITSLLMRKWMPPDTTEVLGLSSQLIMW
;
A
#
# COMPACT_ATOMS: atom_id res chain seq x y z
N MET A 1 -36.12 1.89 14.41
CA MET A 1 -36.13 0.58 15.10
C MET A 1 -35.16 -0.35 14.38
N HIS A 2 -33.86 -0.26 14.69
CA HIS A 2 -32.85 -1.16 14.15
C HIS A 2 -32.80 -2.42 15.03
N ARG A 3 -33.32 -3.55 14.54
CA ARG A 3 -33.20 -4.83 15.26
C ARG A 3 -31.97 -5.61 14.77
N LYS A 4 -31.06 -5.83 15.73
CA LYS A 4 -30.03 -6.87 15.90
C LYS A 4 -28.74 -6.71 15.05
N PRO A 5 -27.56 -7.01 15.66
CA PRO A 5 -27.13 -8.40 15.76
C PRO A 5 -26.66 -8.75 17.19
N ASN A 6 -27.34 -9.71 17.78
CA ASN A 6 -26.98 -10.48 18.98
C ASN A 6 -27.87 -11.72 18.82
N THR A 7 -27.59 -12.51 17.78
CA THR A 7 -28.31 -13.77 17.57
C THR A 7 -27.83 -14.70 18.68
N PRO A 8 -28.70 -15.14 19.60
CA PRO A 8 -28.29 -15.98 20.73
C PRO A 8 -27.58 -17.26 20.27
N GLU A 9 -27.84 -17.69 19.03
CA GLU A 9 -27.18 -18.82 18.39
C GLU A 9 -25.70 -18.56 18.07
N VAL A 10 -25.35 -17.38 17.54
CA VAL A 10 -23.95 -16.99 17.29
C VAL A 10 -23.20 -16.85 18.60
N LEU A 11 -23.82 -16.21 19.61
CA LEU A 11 -23.21 -16.09 20.94
C LEU A 11 -22.94 -17.46 21.59
N LYS A 12 -23.91 -18.38 21.48
CA LYS A 12 -23.74 -19.76 21.96
C LYS A 12 -22.65 -20.51 21.21
N LEU A 13 -22.57 -20.34 19.89
CA LEU A 13 -21.53 -20.95 19.06
C LEU A 13 -20.14 -20.42 19.47
N LEU A 14 -20.00 -19.10 19.57
CA LEU A 14 -18.75 -18.44 19.97
C LEU A 14 -18.32 -18.88 21.36
N TYR A 15 -19.23 -18.86 22.34
CA TYR A 15 -18.96 -19.30 23.69
C TYR A 15 -18.56 -20.79 23.76
N SER A 16 -19.25 -21.66 23.00
CA SER A 16 -18.94 -23.09 22.98
C SER A 16 -17.58 -23.41 22.36
N ARG A 17 -17.09 -22.58 21.44
CA ARG A 17 -15.84 -22.83 20.70
C ARG A 17 -14.64 -22.09 21.28
N PHE A 18 -14.82 -20.84 21.71
CA PHE A 18 -13.74 -19.94 22.12
C PHE A 18 -13.78 -19.54 23.61
N GLY A 19 -14.86 -19.85 24.33
CA GLY A 19 -15.03 -19.49 25.73
C GLY A 19 -15.47 -18.04 25.95
N GLU A 20 -15.10 -17.47 27.11
CA GLU A 20 -15.44 -16.07 27.48
C GLU A 20 -14.48 -15.04 26.86
N GLU A 21 -13.29 -15.46 26.42
CA GLU A 21 -12.27 -14.56 25.87
C GLU A 21 -12.53 -14.28 24.38
N VAL A 22 -12.89 -13.03 24.07
CA VAL A 22 -13.22 -12.55 22.71
C VAL A 22 -12.06 -12.74 21.71
N ASP A 23 -10.83 -12.74 22.21
CA ASP A 23 -9.61 -12.89 21.44
C ASP A 23 -8.89 -14.22 21.71
N GLY A 24 -9.48 -15.11 22.51
CA GLY A 24 -8.88 -16.40 22.86
C GLY A 24 -8.76 -17.34 21.65
N ASP A 25 -7.61 -18.00 21.48
CA ASP A 25 -7.46 -19.01 20.44
C ASP A 25 -8.32 -20.24 20.77
N ASP A 26 -8.97 -20.84 19.76
CA ASP A 26 -9.58 -22.17 19.90
C ASP A 26 -8.53 -23.29 19.95
N TYR A 27 -9.02 -24.53 20.05
CA TYR A 27 -8.20 -25.73 20.04
C TYR A 27 -7.44 -25.96 18.71
N GLU A 28 -7.81 -25.26 17.64
CA GLU A 28 -7.11 -25.26 16.35
C GLU A 28 -6.14 -24.08 16.21
N GLU A 29 -5.95 -23.33 17.29
CA GLU A 29 -5.09 -22.16 17.39
C GLU A 29 -5.57 -20.96 16.55
N TYR A 30 -6.87 -20.89 16.27
CA TYR A 30 -7.51 -19.74 15.63
C TYR A 30 -8.14 -18.80 16.65
N ARG A 31 -7.87 -17.50 16.52
CA ARG A 31 -8.70 -16.47 17.16
C ARG A 31 -10.09 -16.42 16.53
N PRO A 32 -11.13 -16.01 17.28
CA PRO A 32 -12.51 -16.10 16.82
C PRO A 32 -12.74 -15.26 15.56
N LEU A 33 -12.16 -14.07 15.53
CA LEU A 33 -12.29 -13.15 14.39
C LEU A 33 -11.63 -13.72 13.13
N MET A 34 -10.43 -14.29 13.25
CA MET A 34 -9.75 -14.88 12.09
C MET A 34 -10.49 -16.12 11.57
N TRP A 35 -11.06 -16.93 12.46
CA TRP A 35 -11.90 -18.07 12.08
C TRP A 35 -13.12 -17.62 11.27
N ALA A 36 -13.84 -16.59 11.75
CA ALA A 36 -15.00 -16.03 11.05
C ALA A 36 -14.64 -15.42 9.70
N VAL A 37 -13.50 -14.73 9.62
CA VAL A 37 -12.95 -14.18 8.37
C VAL A 37 -12.62 -15.28 7.36
N MET A 38 -11.93 -16.35 7.78
CA MET A 38 -11.61 -17.48 6.89
C MET A 38 -12.85 -18.25 6.45
N GLY A 39 -13.88 -18.30 7.29
CA GLY A 39 -15.19 -18.86 6.98
C GLY A 39 -16.06 -17.97 6.09
N ASN A 40 -15.63 -16.73 5.80
CA ASN A 40 -16.39 -15.72 5.09
C ASN A 40 -17.77 -15.42 5.73
N ASP A 41 -17.84 -15.45 7.07
CA ASP A 41 -19.07 -15.20 7.82
C ASP A 41 -19.11 -13.75 8.35
N HIS A 42 -19.59 -12.83 7.51
CA HIS A 42 -19.65 -11.41 7.83
C HIS A 42 -20.54 -11.08 9.04
N ILE A 43 -21.54 -11.92 9.34
CA ILE A 43 -22.41 -11.74 10.51
C ILE A 43 -21.62 -12.02 11.78
N VAL A 44 -20.90 -13.14 11.81
CA VAL A 44 -20.05 -13.47 12.97
C VAL A 44 -18.89 -12.48 13.11
N VAL A 45 -18.32 -12.00 12.01
CA VAL A 45 -17.32 -10.92 12.03
C VAL A 45 -17.89 -9.67 12.71
N GLU A 46 -19.02 -9.15 12.23
CA GLU A 46 -19.64 -7.94 12.82
C GLU A 46 -19.91 -8.12 14.33
N GLN A 47 -20.37 -9.31 14.73
CA GLN A 47 -20.58 -9.63 16.15
C GLN A 47 -19.30 -9.60 16.97
N LEU A 48 -18.22 -10.18 16.47
CA LEU A 48 -16.94 -10.20 17.16
C LEU A 48 -16.34 -8.80 17.27
N LEU A 49 -16.47 -7.97 16.23
CA LEU A 49 -16.04 -6.57 16.27
C LEU A 49 -16.82 -5.76 17.31
N LEU A 50 -18.13 -5.97 17.42
CA LEU A 50 -18.96 -5.34 18.47
C LEU A 50 -18.58 -5.78 19.89
N MET A 51 -17.99 -6.96 20.05
CA MET A 51 -17.42 -7.44 21.32
C MET A 51 -16.01 -6.92 21.60
N GLY A 52 -15.41 -6.19 20.66
CA GLY A 52 -14.05 -5.65 20.78
C GLY A 52 -12.95 -6.62 20.34
N ALA A 53 -13.25 -7.59 19.46
CA ALA A 53 -12.23 -8.47 18.89
C ALA A 53 -11.19 -7.66 18.11
N GLY A 54 -9.91 -7.94 18.36
CA GLY A 54 -8.83 -7.19 17.72
C GLY A 54 -8.58 -7.62 16.27
N VAL A 55 -8.74 -6.69 15.33
CA VAL A 55 -8.54 -6.93 13.89
C VAL A 55 -7.07 -7.12 13.48
N TRP A 56 -6.16 -6.72 14.38
CA TRP A 56 -4.71 -6.71 14.18
C TRP A 56 -4.00 -7.82 14.97
N TYR A 57 -4.74 -8.79 15.50
CA TYR A 57 -4.19 -9.92 16.23
C TYR A 57 -4.08 -11.16 15.34
N ALA A 58 -2.89 -11.75 15.30
CA ALA A 58 -2.67 -13.02 14.62
C ALA A 58 -3.12 -14.19 15.48
N SER A 59 -3.78 -15.15 14.83
CA SER A 59 -3.93 -16.50 15.35
C SER A 59 -2.57 -17.17 15.52
N LYS A 60 -2.38 -17.93 16.61
CA LYS A 60 -1.15 -18.73 16.82
C LYS A 60 -0.81 -19.59 15.61
N ARG A 61 -1.82 -20.20 15.01
CA ARG A 61 -1.70 -21.00 13.79
C ARG A 61 -1.05 -20.26 12.61
N ASN A 62 -1.32 -18.96 12.49
CA ASN A 62 -0.89 -18.12 11.36
C ASN A 62 0.28 -17.20 11.73
N MET A 63 0.89 -17.37 12.90
CA MET A 63 2.01 -16.54 13.34
C MET A 63 3.18 -16.54 12.35
N ARG A 64 3.41 -17.66 11.66
CA ARG A 64 4.48 -17.79 10.66
C ARG A 64 4.18 -17.05 9.36
N ASP A 65 2.91 -16.98 8.97
CA ASP A 65 2.49 -16.33 7.72
C ASP A 65 2.14 -14.85 7.93
N GLY A 66 2.06 -14.39 9.19
CA GLY A 66 1.69 -13.01 9.54
C GLY A 66 0.29 -12.62 9.06
N ILE A 67 -0.60 -13.60 8.85
CA ILE A 67 -1.93 -13.33 8.30
C ILE A 67 -2.81 -12.79 9.42
N LEU A 68 -3.27 -11.55 9.23
CA LEU A 68 -4.17 -10.82 10.11
C LEU A 68 -5.55 -10.73 9.46
N PRO A 69 -6.64 -10.63 10.23
CA PRO A 69 -7.98 -10.35 9.68
C PRO A 69 -7.96 -9.20 8.67
N PHE A 70 -7.30 -8.10 9.03
CA PHE A 70 -7.15 -6.92 8.18
C PHE A 70 -6.36 -7.19 6.90
N THR A 71 -5.17 -7.79 7.00
CA THR A 71 -4.33 -8.08 5.82
C THR A 71 -4.90 -9.18 4.93
N HIS A 72 -5.71 -10.08 5.50
CA HIS A 72 -6.45 -11.09 4.76
C HIS A 72 -7.50 -10.43 3.84
N ALA A 73 -8.29 -9.48 4.36
CA ALA A 73 -9.27 -8.75 3.58
C ALA A 73 -8.63 -8.02 2.37
N VAL A 74 -7.45 -7.41 2.56
CA VAL A 74 -6.67 -6.82 1.45
C VAL A 74 -6.23 -7.87 0.44
N LYS A 75 -5.74 -9.02 0.92
CA LYS A 75 -5.22 -10.10 0.08
C LYS A 75 -6.32 -10.75 -0.77
N THR A 76 -7.51 -10.94 -0.21
CA THR A 76 -8.66 -11.51 -0.90
C THR A 76 -9.47 -10.47 -1.70
N ASN A 77 -9.14 -9.18 -1.56
CA ASN A 77 -9.89 -8.07 -2.12
C ASN A 77 -11.37 -8.04 -1.66
N ASP A 78 -11.65 -8.47 -0.43
CA ASP A 78 -13.00 -8.43 0.13
C ASP A 78 -13.30 -7.03 0.67
N ILE A 79 -13.92 -6.20 -0.17
CA ILE A 79 -14.31 -4.83 0.13
C ILE A 79 -15.35 -4.77 1.25
N THR A 80 -16.27 -5.74 1.32
CA THR A 80 -17.32 -5.76 2.34
C THR A 80 -16.73 -6.05 3.70
N LEU A 81 -15.88 -7.08 3.78
CA LEU A 81 -15.14 -7.39 4.99
C LEU A 81 -14.25 -6.21 5.40
N MET A 82 -13.55 -5.59 4.44
CA MET A 82 -12.69 -4.45 4.74
C MET A 82 -13.47 -3.29 5.36
N LYS A 83 -14.65 -2.95 4.84
CA LYS A 83 -15.54 -1.92 5.42
C LYS A 83 -15.96 -2.25 6.85
N LEU A 84 -16.26 -3.52 7.13
CA LEU A 84 -16.60 -3.95 8.50
C LEU A 84 -15.42 -3.77 9.44
N LEU A 85 -14.21 -4.17 9.02
CA LEU A 85 -13.01 -4.04 9.84
C LEU A 85 -12.66 -2.57 10.10
N LEU A 86 -12.68 -1.73 9.06
CA LEU A 86 -12.40 -0.29 9.14
C LEU A 86 -13.40 0.47 10.02
N ALA A 87 -14.65 0.00 10.13
CA ALA A 87 -15.62 0.60 11.04
C ALA A 87 -15.22 0.50 12.53
N SER A 88 -14.28 -0.38 12.86
CA SER A 88 -13.86 -0.68 14.25
C SER A 88 -12.37 -0.45 14.52
N ALA A 89 -11.58 -0.13 13.50
CA ALA A 89 -10.12 -0.12 13.61
C ALA A 89 -9.46 0.88 12.68
N ASP A 90 -8.30 1.38 13.13
CA ASP A 90 -7.40 2.21 12.33
C ASP A 90 -6.67 1.34 11.27
N PRO A 91 -6.69 1.73 9.97
CA PRO A 91 -5.97 1.02 8.91
C PRO A 91 -4.45 0.96 9.09
N ASP A 92 -3.86 1.90 9.83
CA ASP A 92 -2.40 1.98 10.02
C ASP A 92 -1.97 1.64 11.44
N GLN A 93 -2.84 0.97 12.20
CA GLN A 93 -2.52 0.57 13.56
C GLN A 93 -1.16 -0.13 13.62
N GLU A 94 -0.26 0.42 14.44
CA GLU A 94 1.05 -0.17 14.67
C GLU A 94 0.87 -1.57 15.28
N THR A 95 1.14 -2.59 14.48
CA THR A 95 1.15 -3.96 14.99
C THR A 95 2.49 -4.26 15.64
N TYR A 96 2.46 -4.81 16.84
CA TYR A 96 3.65 -5.29 17.56
C TYR A 96 4.22 -6.59 16.96
N GLN A 97 4.00 -6.81 15.65
CA GLN A 97 4.45 -8.02 14.99
C GLN A 97 5.96 -8.00 14.74
N PRO A 98 6.63 -9.15 14.87
CA PRO A 98 8.08 -9.25 14.87
C PRO A 98 8.72 -9.03 13.49
N GLU A 99 7.95 -8.86 12.41
CA GLU A 99 8.45 -8.72 11.05
C GLU A 99 8.50 -7.25 10.61
N PRO A 100 9.67 -6.59 10.69
CA PRO A 100 9.81 -5.17 10.39
C PRO A 100 9.51 -4.80 8.92
N SER A 101 9.32 -5.79 8.03
CA SER A 101 9.15 -5.58 6.59
C SER A 101 7.72 -5.73 6.06
N LEU A 102 6.72 -6.03 6.90
CA LEU A 102 5.34 -6.18 6.42
C LEU A 102 4.87 -4.88 5.75
N PRO A 103 4.46 -4.90 4.47
CA PRO A 103 3.91 -3.74 3.80
C PRO A 103 2.61 -3.33 4.50
N THR A 104 2.36 -2.02 4.57
CA THR A 104 1.08 -1.48 5.04
C THR A 104 -0.08 -2.02 4.19
N PRO A 105 -1.32 -2.03 4.71
CA PRO A 105 -2.48 -2.45 3.92
C PRO A 105 -2.61 -1.69 2.60
N LEU A 106 -2.39 -0.37 2.64
CA LEU A 106 -2.39 0.48 1.45
C LEU A 106 -1.35 0.00 0.44
N THR A 107 -0.10 -0.17 0.87
CA THR A 107 0.97 -0.65 0.00
C THR A 107 0.69 -2.06 -0.54
N ARG A 108 0.08 -2.94 0.26
CA ARG A 108 -0.35 -4.26 -0.21
C ARG A 108 -1.45 -4.18 -1.27
N ALA A 109 -2.46 -3.34 -1.06
CA ALA A 109 -3.54 -3.13 -2.03
C ALA A 109 -3.00 -2.56 -3.34
N LEU A 110 -2.04 -1.63 -3.25
CA LEU A 110 -1.31 -1.09 -4.39
C LEU A 110 -0.58 -2.20 -5.16
N LEU A 111 0.23 -3.02 -4.48
CA LEU A 111 0.97 -4.12 -5.10
C LEU A 111 0.06 -5.17 -5.76
N ASN A 112 -1.13 -5.40 -5.20
CA ASN A 112 -2.14 -6.29 -5.78
C ASN A 112 -2.92 -5.66 -6.95
N ASN A 113 -2.72 -4.37 -7.24
CA ASN A 113 -3.47 -3.59 -8.23
C ASN A 113 -4.99 -3.54 -7.98
N ASN A 114 -5.40 -3.53 -6.71
CA ASN A 114 -6.79 -3.49 -6.30
C ASN A 114 -7.28 -2.04 -6.14
N GLN A 115 -7.72 -1.40 -7.23
CA GLN A 115 -8.07 0.03 -7.22
C GLN A 115 -9.17 0.38 -6.22
N ASP A 116 -10.25 -0.41 -6.14
CA ASP A 116 -11.35 -0.17 -5.20
C ASP A 116 -10.88 -0.24 -3.74
N MET A 117 -10.00 -1.19 -3.43
CA MET A 117 -9.41 -1.34 -2.10
C MET A 117 -8.48 -0.17 -1.76
N VAL A 118 -7.70 0.29 -2.74
CA VAL A 118 -6.83 1.46 -2.58
C VAL A 118 -7.65 2.71 -2.30
N GLN A 119 -8.73 2.95 -3.05
CA GLN A 119 -9.61 4.10 -2.80
C GLN A 119 -10.22 4.03 -1.40
N LEU A 120 -10.76 2.86 -1.02
CA LEU A 120 -11.35 2.67 0.31
C LEU A 120 -10.33 2.97 1.43
N LEU A 121 -9.12 2.41 1.35
CA LEU A 121 -8.09 2.62 2.37
C LEU A 121 -7.65 4.09 2.44
N LEU A 122 -7.51 4.77 1.30
CA LEU A 122 -7.16 6.19 1.27
C LEU A 122 -8.29 7.08 1.81
N ASP A 123 -9.55 6.72 1.57
CA ASP A 123 -10.72 7.44 2.07
C ASP A 123 -10.89 7.29 3.58
N GLU A 124 -10.52 6.13 4.12
CA GLU A 124 -10.46 5.86 5.57
C GLU A 124 -9.17 6.38 6.23
N GLY A 125 -8.36 7.17 5.51
CA GLY A 125 -7.27 7.94 6.08
C GLY A 125 -5.92 7.22 6.14
N SER A 126 -5.70 6.16 5.35
CA SER A 126 -4.40 5.49 5.32
C SER A 126 -3.23 6.44 5.02
N ASP A 127 -2.14 6.26 5.76
CA ASP A 127 -0.90 7.03 5.64
C ASP A 127 -0.23 6.76 4.29
N VAL A 128 0.00 7.85 3.58
CA VAL A 128 0.63 7.87 2.27
C VAL A 128 2.16 7.94 2.34
N ASN A 129 2.73 8.07 3.55
CA ASN A 129 4.17 8.16 3.86
C ASN A 129 4.60 7.30 5.07
N PRO A 130 4.29 5.98 5.10
CA PRO A 130 4.55 5.15 6.27
C PRO A 130 6.04 5.12 6.64
N LEU A 131 6.35 5.36 7.92
CA LEU A 131 7.72 5.36 8.42
C LEU A 131 8.33 3.95 8.42
N ASP A 132 9.64 3.88 8.17
CA ASP A 132 10.44 2.64 8.23
C ASP A 132 9.93 1.46 7.39
N LYS A 133 9.11 1.72 6.36
CA LYS A 133 8.71 0.75 5.36
C LYS A 133 9.53 0.90 4.08
N ASP A 134 10.16 -0.20 3.66
CA ASP A 134 10.94 -0.25 2.41
C ASP A 134 10.08 0.11 1.18
N THR A 135 8.83 -0.35 1.18
CA THR A 135 7.87 -0.09 0.11
C THR A 135 6.95 1.05 0.50
N GLN A 136 7.10 2.18 -0.19
CA GLN A 136 6.23 3.35 -0.03
C GLN A 136 5.05 3.30 -1.02
N PRO A 137 3.89 3.90 -0.67
CA PRO A 137 2.71 3.93 -1.53
C PRO A 137 2.96 4.51 -2.93
N LEU A 138 3.60 5.68 -3.03
CA LEU A 138 3.81 6.34 -4.32
C LEU A 138 4.70 5.53 -5.29
N PRO A 139 5.90 5.04 -4.91
CA PRO A 139 6.67 4.11 -5.76
C PRO A 139 5.88 2.87 -6.18
N ALA A 140 5.09 2.26 -5.29
CA ALA A 140 4.29 1.08 -5.63
C ALA A 140 3.20 1.41 -6.66
N ALA A 141 2.54 2.57 -6.54
CA ALA A 141 1.56 3.04 -7.52
C ALA A 141 2.20 3.30 -8.90
N VAL A 142 3.41 3.86 -8.93
CA VAL A 142 4.18 4.07 -10.16
C VAL A 142 4.58 2.76 -10.82
N GLN A 143 4.99 1.74 -10.05
CA GLN A 143 5.32 0.41 -10.60
C GLN A 143 4.13 -0.26 -11.29
N ASN A 144 2.91 0.00 -10.81
CA ASN A 144 1.68 -0.55 -11.37
C ASN A 144 1.00 0.38 -12.39
N CYS A 145 1.64 1.50 -12.75
CA CYS A 145 1.17 2.48 -13.75
C CYS A 145 -0.27 2.97 -13.54
N SER A 146 -0.73 3.10 -12.30
CA SER A 146 -2.09 3.57 -12.01
C SER A 146 -2.12 5.10 -11.88
N TRP A 147 -2.45 5.79 -12.97
CA TRP A 147 -2.42 7.25 -13.05
C TRP A 147 -3.35 7.92 -12.02
N ASP A 148 -4.60 7.46 -11.91
CA ASP A 148 -5.58 8.03 -10.98
C ASP A 148 -5.11 7.92 -9.52
N VAL A 149 -4.57 6.75 -9.14
CA VAL A 149 -4.06 6.50 -7.80
C VAL A 149 -2.83 7.35 -7.50
N ILE A 150 -1.91 7.52 -8.47
CA ILE A 150 -0.74 8.39 -8.31
C ILE A 150 -1.18 9.84 -8.07
N ASN A 151 -2.15 10.33 -8.83
CA ASN A 151 -2.65 11.69 -8.66
C ASN A 151 -3.23 11.89 -7.26
N ILE A 152 -4.06 10.96 -6.79
CA ILE A 152 -4.67 11.00 -5.46
C ILE A 152 -3.60 10.93 -4.35
N LEU A 153 -2.59 10.07 -4.47
CA LEU A 153 -1.50 9.99 -3.51
C LEU A 153 -0.71 11.30 -3.42
N LEU A 154 -0.44 11.94 -4.56
CA LEU A 154 0.23 13.24 -4.61
C LEU A 154 -0.62 14.37 -4.01
N GLU A 155 -1.93 14.37 -4.26
CA GLU A 155 -2.89 15.31 -3.66
C GLU A 155 -2.97 15.15 -2.13
N ARG A 156 -2.87 13.91 -1.63
CA ARG A 156 -2.79 13.58 -0.20
C ARG A 156 -1.40 13.81 0.41
N GLY A 157 -0.45 14.35 -0.34
CA GLY A 157 0.86 14.76 0.19
C GLY A 157 1.90 13.64 0.26
N SER A 158 1.80 12.60 -0.58
CA SER A 158 2.89 11.62 -0.73
C SER A 158 4.23 12.31 -1.06
N ASN A 159 5.30 11.78 -0.49
CA ASN A 159 6.66 12.23 -0.76
C ASN A 159 7.09 11.86 -2.17
N VAL A 160 6.93 12.81 -3.11
CA VAL A 160 7.34 12.70 -4.51
C VAL A 160 8.83 12.40 -4.70
N ASN A 161 9.65 12.75 -3.71
CA ASN A 161 11.10 12.61 -3.71
C ASN A 161 11.58 11.47 -2.81
N TYR A 162 10.70 10.56 -2.39
CA TYR A 162 11.13 9.36 -1.69
C TYR A 162 12.21 8.63 -2.49
N MET A 163 13.21 8.15 -1.79
CA MET A 163 14.32 7.40 -2.36
C MET A 163 14.50 6.10 -1.58
N HIS A 164 14.32 4.98 -2.27
CA HIS A 164 14.49 3.67 -1.66
C HIS A 164 15.94 3.51 -1.16
N ARG A 165 16.13 3.13 0.11
CA ARG A 165 17.43 3.09 0.79
C ARG A 165 18.48 2.23 0.06
N ARG A 166 18.07 1.02 -0.37
CA ARG A 166 18.93 0.06 -1.07
C ARG A 166 19.12 0.33 -2.56
N THR A 167 18.04 0.46 -3.32
CA THR A 167 18.13 0.59 -4.79
C THR A 167 18.39 2.01 -5.26
N ARG A 168 18.16 3.02 -4.40
CA ARG A 168 18.15 4.45 -4.74
C ARG A 168 17.10 4.81 -5.81
N ASP A 169 16.06 3.99 -5.94
CA ASP A 169 14.94 4.30 -6.81
C ASP A 169 14.09 5.42 -6.22
N THR A 170 13.80 6.41 -7.04
CA THR A 170 12.77 7.43 -6.78
C THR A 170 11.54 7.16 -7.65
N PRO A 171 10.34 7.66 -7.27
CA PRO A 171 9.16 7.60 -8.13
C PRO A 171 9.45 8.04 -9.57
N LEU A 172 10.22 9.13 -9.74
CA LEU A 172 10.59 9.64 -11.05
C LEU A 172 11.52 8.69 -11.83
N SER A 173 12.48 8.06 -11.15
CA SER A 173 13.38 7.09 -11.82
C SER A 173 12.65 5.82 -12.26
N LEU A 174 11.62 5.41 -11.50
CA LEU A 174 10.76 4.29 -11.85
C LEU A 174 9.88 4.65 -13.05
N ALA A 175 9.24 5.82 -13.04
CA ALA A 175 8.44 6.29 -14.18
C ALA A 175 9.26 6.37 -15.48
N GLY A 176 10.51 6.84 -15.40
CA GLY A 176 11.45 6.82 -16.52
C GLY A 176 11.82 5.41 -16.99
N LEU A 177 11.98 4.46 -16.06
CA LEU A 177 12.25 3.05 -16.36
C LEU A 177 11.06 2.36 -17.06
N TYR A 178 9.83 2.67 -16.65
CA TYR A 178 8.60 2.13 -17.23
C TYR A 178 8.14 2.85 -18.49
N ARG A 179 8.84 3.93 -18.89
CA ARG A 179 8.58 4.68 -20.12
C ARG A 179 7.25 5.45 -20.10
N ASP A 180 6.76 5.79 -18.92
CA ASP A 180 5.46 6.44 -18.74
C ASP A 180 5.62 7.97 -18.73
N GLU A 181 5.57 8.57 -19.93
CA GLU A 181 5.71 10.03 -20.08
C GLU A 181 4.64 10.84 -19.31
N PRO A 182 3.34 10.45 -19.32
CA PRO A 182 2.33 11.09 -18.47
C PRO A 182 2.70 11.12 -16.98
N ILE A 183 3.12 9.98 -16.41
CA ILE A 183 3.54 9.92 -14.99
C ILE A 183 4.80 10.75 -14.76
N VAL A 184 5.78 10.71 -15.67
CA VAL A 184 6.98 11.56 -15.58
C VAL A 184 6.60 13.04 -15.51
N ARG A 185 5.70 13.50 -16.38
CA ARG A 185 5.23 14.89 -16.38
C ARG A 185 4.50 15.23 -15.08
N LEU A 186 3.63 14.33 -14.61
CA LEU A 186 2.90 14.51 -13.36
C LEU A 186 3.86 14.67 -12.17
N LEU A 187 4.79 13.73 -11.99
CA LEU A 187 5.78 13.78 -10.92
C LEU A 187 6.64 15.06 -11.00
N LEU A 188 7.07 15.48 -12.19
CA LEU A 188 7.82 16.72 -12.38
C LEU A 188 7.00 17.98 -12.02
N ASN A 189 5.70 17.98 -12.31
CA ASN A 189 4.81 19.08 -11.93
C ASN A 189 4.60 19.17 -10.42
N HIS A 190 4.65 18.03 -9.71
CA HIS A 190 4.63 17.96 -8.25
C HIS A 190 6.00 18.15 -7.59
N GLY A 191 7.03 18.57 -8.35
CA GLY A 191 8.34 18.93 -7.78
C GLY A 191 9.33 17.77 -7.62
N ALA A 192 9.16 16.68 -8.37
CA ALA A 192 10.14 15.60 -8.41
C ALA A 192 11.53 16.08 -8.86
N HIS A 193 12.56 15.70 -8.11
CA HIS A 193 13.95 16.05 -8.39
C HIS A 193 14.55 15.14 -9.45
N MET A 194 15.24 15.77 -10.41
CA MET A 194 16.04 15.03 -11.38
C MET A 194 17.25 14.41 -10.69
N THR A 195 17.53 13.15 -11.00
CA THR A 195 18.76 12.49 -10.59
C THR A 195 19.43 11.85 -11.81
N PRO A 196 20.76 11.61 -11.79
CA PRO A 196 21.45 10.92 -12.89
C PRO A 196 20.82 9.56 -13.23
N LYS A 197 20.24 8.89 -12.23
CA LYS A 197 19.55 7.61 -12.41
C LYS A 197 18.27 7.73 -13.25
N VAL A 198 17.52 8.83 -13.13
CA VAL A 198 16.33 9.09 -13.95
C VAL A 198 16.72 9.13 -15.43
N TYR A 199 17.77 9.90 -15.74
CA TYR A 199 18.29 10.01 -17.10
C TYR A 199 18.83 8.66 -17.60
N HIS A 200 19.64 7.98 -16.80
CA HIS A 200 20.15 6.64 -17.14
C HIS A 200 19.02 5.66 -17.47
N ASN A 201 17.98 5.58 -16.63
CA ASN A 201 16.84 4.69 -16.85
C ASN A 201 16.08 5.03 -18.14
N ALA A 202 15.83 6.32 -18.40
CA ALA A 202 15.15 6.77 -19.63
C ALA A 202 15.99 6.50 -20.89
N SER A 203 17.31 6.69 -20.82
CA SER A 203 18.25 6.43 -21.91
C SER A 203 18.42 4.93 -22.22
N VAL A 204 18.58 4.09 -21.19
CA VAL A 204 18.68 2.62 -21.35
C VAL A 204 17.42 2.02 -22.00
N ARG A 205 16.27 2.64 -21.77
CA ARG A 205 14.97 2.23 -22.33
C ARG A 205 14.63 2.86 -23.68
N ASP A 206 15.59 3.56 -24.31
CA ASP A 206 15.48 4.27 -25.60
C ASP A 206 14.24 5.18 -25.71
N CYS A 207 13.88 5.87 -24.62
CA CYS A 207 12.73 6.75 -24.59
C CYS A 207 13.06 8.17 -25.02
N ARG A 208 13.22 8.38 -26.34
CA ARG A 208 13.55 9.70 -26.91
C ARG A 208 12.67 10.83 -26.39
N SER A 209 11.35 10.64 -26.28
CA SER A 209 10.44 11.67 -25.77
C SER A 209 10.77 12.06 -24.32
N ILE A 210 10.90 11.07 -23.43
CA ILE A 210 11.25 11.30 -22.02
C ILE A 210 12.65 11.90 -21.91
N THR A 211 13.66 11.31 -22.57
CA THR A 211 15.03 11.85 -22.53
C THR A 211 15.08 13.30 -23.02
N SER A 212 14.34 13.66 -24.07
CA SER A 212 14.25 15.04 -24.54
C SER A 212 13.55 15.98 -23.55
N LEU A 213 12.50 15.51 -22.88
CA LEU A 213 11.78 16.24 -21.84
C LEU A 213 12.69 16.51 -20.64
N LEU A 214 13.40 15.48 -20.17
CA LEU A 214 14.33 15.56 -19.05
C LEU A 214 15.49 16.50 -19.39
N MET A 215 16.07 16.40 -20.59
CA MET A 215 17.13 17.32 -21.06
C MET A 215 16.68 18.77 -21.00
N ARG A 216 15.51 19.12 -21.56
CA ARG A 216 15.01 20.51 -21.56
C ARG A 216 14.81 21.09 -20.16
N LYS A 217 14.42 20.27 -19.20
CA LYS A 217 14.16 20.68 -17.81
C LYS A 217 15.43 20.71 -16.96
N TRP A 218 16.39 19.85 -17.24
CA TRP A 218 17.59 19.64 -16.43
C TRP A 218 18.81 20.42 -16.94
N MET A 219 18.89 20.64 -18.25
CA MET A 219 19.94 21.39 -18.92
C MET A 219 19.28 22.52 -19.72
N PRO A 220 19.19 23.75 -19.19
CA PRO A 220 18.68 24.87 -19.96
C PRO A 220 19.51 25.02 -21.25
N PRO A 221 18.90 25.46 -22.37
CA PRO A 221 19.51 25.42 -23.70
C PRO A 221 20.92 26.02 -23.77
N ASP A 222 21.21 27.03 -22.96
CA ASP A 222 22.54 27.70 -22.87
C ASP A 222 23.68 26.78 -22.40
N THR A 223 23.39 25.63 -21.78
CA THR A 223 24.42 24.69 -21.31
C THR A 223 24.91 23.72 -22.39
N THR A 224 24.16 23.56 -23.48
CA THR A 224 24.57 22.71 -24.61
C THR A 224 25.68 23.35 -25.46
N GLU A 225 25.76 24.69 -25.47
CA GLU A 225 26.78 25.44 -26.20
C GLU A 225 28.10 25.54 -25.43
N VAL A 226 28.06 25.60 -24.10
CA VAL A 226 29.27 25.80 -23.26
C VAL A 226 30.09 24.52 -23.09
N LEU A 227 29.49 23.33 -23.21
CA LEU A 227 30.19 22.08 -22.90
C LEU A 227 30.58 21.21 -24.10
N GLY A 228 30.04 21.40 -25.32
CA GLY A 228 30.47 20.60 -26.48
C GLY A 228 30.43 19.09 -26.23
N LEU A 229 29.58 18.63 -25.31
CA LEU A 229 29.53 17.24 -24.87
C LEU A 229 28.61 16.46 -25.80
N SER A 230 29.24 15.68 -26.67
CA SER A 230 28.56 14.59 -27.35
C SER A 230 28.00 13.60 -26.32
N SER A 231 26.95 12.90 -26.73
CA SER A 231 26.11 11.97 -25.97
C SER A 231 26.83 10.84 -25.22
N GLN A 232 28.17 10.79 -25.27
CA GLN A 232 29.01 9.77 -24.63
C GLN A 232 29.48 10.13 -23.22
N LEU A 233 29.41 11.39 -22.78
CA LEU A 233 30.01 11.79 -21.49
C LEU A 233 29.08 11.76 -20.27
N ILE A 234 27.83 11.32 -20.42
CA ILE A 234 26.88 11.17 -19.29
C ILE A 234 26.93 9.72 -18.77
N MET A 235 28.04 9.34 -18.16
CA MET A 235 28.16 8.06 -17.42
C MET A 235 29.08 8.21 -16.21
N TRP A 236 28.71 9.00 -15.18
CA TRP A 236 29.13 8.81 -13.79
C TRP A 236 28.05 9.34 -12.84
#